data_AF-A0A5P2G749-F1
#
_entry.id   AF-A0A5P2G749-F1
#
_cell.length_a   1.000
_cell.length_b   1.000
_cell.length_c   1.000
_cell.angle_alpha   90.00
_cell.angle_beta   90.00
_cell.angle_gamma   90.00
#
_symmetry.space_group_name_H-M   'P 1'
#
loop_
_entity.id
_entity.type
_entity.pdbx_description
1 polymer ?
#
loop_
_entity_poly.entity_id
_entity_poly.type
_entity_poly.pdbx_seq_one_letter_code
_entity_poly.pdbx_strand_id
1 'polypeptide(L)'
;MDHEHLFFIHNQPEIGGDEITDGLYYSGDFKKALNNQIPALNYKMKIFVGYCGWDREQLLDEIKEGDWRVLPSPSLGIIFNDDITTIWNLSVDK
;
A
#
# COMPACT_ATOMS: atom_id res chain seq x y z
N MET A 1 -9.25 21.56 -4.40
CA MET A 1 -7.93 21.32 -3.78
C MET A 1 -7.29 20.24 -4.62
N ASP A 2 -6.04 20.42 -5.05
CA ASP A 2 -5.36 19.44 -5.88
C ASP A 2 -5.08 18.16 -5.09
N HIS A 3 -5.66 17.05 -5.53
CA HIS A 3 -5.42 15.71 -4.99
C HIS A 3 -4.52 14.89 -5.90
N GLU A 4 -3.87 15.51 -6.90
CA GLU A 4 -3.08 14.83 -7.94
C GLU A 4 -1.88 14.03 -7.40
N HIS A 5 -1.56 14.18 -6.12
CA HIS A 5 -0.45 13.48 -5.46
C HIS A 5 -0.89 12.64 -4.25
N LEU A 6 -2.19 12.50 -3.98
CA LEU A 6 -2.68 11.69 -2.88
C LEU A 6 -3.06 10.30 -3.35
N PHE A 7 -2.41 9.31 -2.75
CA PHE A 7 -2.63 7.90 -3.00
C PHE A 7 -3.03 7.23 -1.70
N PHE A 8 -3.86 6.19 -1.76
CA PHE A 8 -4.19 5.43 -0.57
C PHE A 8 -4.38 3.96 -0.88
N ILE A 9 -4.09 3.15 0.13
CA ILE A 9 -4.40 1.72 0.14
C ILE A 9 -5.33 1.43 1.31
N HIS A 10 -6.24 0.47 1.14
CA HIS A 10 -7.21 0.08 2.18
C HIS A 10 -7.57 -1.40 2.08
N ASN A 11 -8.29 -1.90 3.08
CA ASN A 11 -8.76 -3.28 3.16
C ASN A 11 -10.29 -3.44 3.08
N GLN A 12 -10.98 -2.49 2.45
CA GLN A 12 -12.45 -2.45 2.39
C GLN A 12 -12.95 -2.48 0.96
N PRO A 13 -13.50 -3.61 0.46
CA PRO A 13 -13.95 -3.72 -0.92
C PRO A 13 -15.07 -2.74 -1.29
N GLU A 14 -15.88 -2.28 -0.32
CA GLU A 14 -16.98 -1.33 -0.56
C GLU A 14 -16.52 0.08 -0.98
N ILE A 15 -15.27 0.45 -0.67
CA ILE A 15 -14.67 1.72 -1.10
C ILE A 15 -14.34 1.69 -2.61
N GLY A 16 -14.24 0.50 -3.22
CA GLY A 16 -13.82 0.29 -4.60
C GLY A 16 -12.30 0.34 -4.76
N GLY A 17 -11.82 0.65 -5.97
CA GLY A 17 -10.39 0.64 -6.30
C GLY A 17 -9.94 -0.67 -6.94
N ASP A 18 -8.65 -0.75 -7.25
CA ASP A 18 -8.03 -1.94 -7.84
C ASP A 18 -7.50 -2.85 -6.74
N GLU A 19 -7.88 -4.12 -6.76
CA GLU A 19 -7.32 -5.13 -5.85
C GLU A 19 -5.90 -5.51 -6.32
N ILE A 20 -4.90 -5.22 -5.49
CA ILE A 20 -3.50 -5.57 -5.77
C ILE A 20 -3.21 -7.01 -5.35
N THR A 21 -3.74 -7.41 -4.21
CA THR A 21 -3.63 -8.75 -3.62
C THR A 21 -4.80 -8.97 -2.65
N ASP A 22 -4.95 -10.19 -2.13
CA ASP A 22 -6.08 -10.59 -1.30
C ASP A 22 -6.35 -9.61 -0.15
N GLY A 23 -7.46 -8.86 -0.27
CA GLY A 23 -7.90 -7.88 0.73
C GLY A 23 -7.08 -6.59 0.78
N LEU A 24 -6.23 -6.30 -0.21
CA LEU A 24 -5.51 -5.03 -0.37
C LEU A 24 -5.95 -4.31 -1.65
N TYR A 25 -6.54 -3.15 -1.46
CA TYR A 25 -7.05 -2.30 -2.54
C TYR A 25 -6.23 -1.02 -2.64
N TYR A 26 -6.03 -0.57 -3.88
CA TYR A 26 -5.43 0.71 -4.20
C TYR A 26 -6.48 1.67 -4.76
N SER A 27 -6.44 2.91 -4.27
CA SER A 27 -7.37 3.97 -4.66
C SER A 27 -8.82 3.62 -4.32
N GLY A 28 -9.79 4.21 -5.02
CA GLY A 28 -11.22 4.05 -4.77
C GLY A 28 -11.91 5.40 -4.52
N ASP A 29 -13.13 5.35 -4.01
CA ASP A 29 -13.87 6.58 -3.68
C ASP A 29 -13.35 7.18 -2.38
N PHE A 30 -12.46 8.17 -2.51
CA PHE A 30 -11.84 8.85 -1.37
C PHE A 30 -12.87 9.45 -0.40
N LYS A 31 -14.03 9.90 -0.87
CA LYS A 31 -15.08 10.44 0.01
C LYS A 31 -15.73 9.33 0.82
N LYS A 32 -16.02 8.18 0.22
CA LYS A 32 -16.48 7.00 0.97
C LYS A 32 -15.43 6.52 1.96
N ALA A 33 -14.18 6.57 1.55
CA ALA A 33 -13.05 6.15 2.38
C ALA A 33 -12.88 7.03 3.64
N LEU A 34 -13.24 8.32 3.55
CA LEU A 34 -13.22 9.26 4.69
C LEU A 34 -14.52 9.21 5.52
N ASN A 35 -15.64 8.83 4.90
CA ASN A 35 -16.93 8.74 5.56
C ASN A 35 -17.01 7.43 6.37
N ASN A 36 -16.56 7.50 7.63
CA ASN A 36 -16.48 6.43 8.65
C ASN A 36 -17.84 5.77 9.04
N GLN A 37 -18.68 5.37 8.09
CA GLN A 37 -19.88 4.55 8.36
C GLN A 37 -19.56 3.05 8.45
N ILE A 38 -18.35 2.64 8.05
CA ILE A 38 -17.84 1.28 8.23
C ILE A 38 -17.41 1.11 9.69
N PRO A 39 -17.82 0.04 10.40
CA PRO A 39 -17.36 -0.23 11.75
C PRO A 39 -15.83 -0.18 11.83
N ALA A 40 -15.31 0.80 12.57
CA ALA A 40 -13.88 1.13 12.59
C ALA A 40 -12.96 -0.01 13.05
N LEU A 41 -13.51 -1.09 13.65
CA LEU A 41 -12.73 -2.13 14.30
C LEU A 41 -11.79 -2.88 13.32
N ASN A 42 -12.15 -2.98 12.03
CA ASN A 42 -11.37 -3.72 11.04
C ASN A 42 -10.96 -2.88 9.82
N TYR A 43 -11.34 -1.60 9.77
CA TYR A 43 -10.97 -0.74 8.66
C TYR A 43 -9.54 -0.23 8.83
N LYS A 44 -8.68 -0.55 7.87
CA LYS A 44 -7.31 -0.06 7.80
C LYS A 44 -7.10 0.68 6.48
N MET A 45 -6.44 1.82 6.57
CA MET A 45 -6.04 2.66 5.43
C MET A 45 -4.68 3.27 5.70
N LYS A 46 -3.85 3.40 4.66
CA LYS A 46 -2.68 4.28 4.65
C LYS A 46 -2.79 5.24 3.49
N ILE A 47 -2.53 6.52 3.75
CA ILE A 47 -2.53 7.61 2.77
C ILE A 47 -1.08 8.04 2.53
N PHE A 48 -0.71 8.21 1.28
CA PHE A 48 0.62 8.57 0.82
C PHE A 48 0.55 9.84 -0.03
N VAL A 49 1.60 10.65 0.06
CA VAL A 49 1.82 11.80 -0.80
C VAL A 49 2.95 11.45 -1.75
N GLY A 50 2.65 11.39 -3.04
CA GLY A 50 3.58 10.93 -4.08
C GLY A 50 3.68 9.41 -4.17
N TYR A 51 4.50 8.96 -5.12
CA TYR A 51 4.79 7.55 -5.39
C TYR A 51 6.22 7.41 -5.92
N CYS A 52 6.77 6.20 -5.84
CA CYS A 52 8.00 5.86 -6.55
C CYS A 52 7.62 5.38 -7.96
N GLY A 53 8.17 6.05 -8.98
CA GLY A 53 7.99 5.68 -10.37
C GLY A 53 9.30 5.19 -10.95
N TRP A 54 9.20 4.26 -11.90
CA TRP A 54 10.34 3.76 -12.67
C TRP A 54 10.10 4.02 -14.15
N ASP A 55 11.15 4.42 -14.84
CA ASP A 55 11.19 4.39 -16.30
C ASP A 55 11.23 2.94 -16.81
N ARG A 56 11.06 2.77 -18.13
CA ARG A 56 11.10 1.45 -18.76
C ARG A 56 12.43 0.75 -18.42
N GLU A 57 12.34 -0.53 -18.04
CA GLU A 57 13.42 -1.41 -17.57
C GLU A 57 14.13 -0.99 -16.27
N GLN A 58 13.97 0.23 -15.78
CA GLN A 58 14.75 0.74 -14.64
C GLN A 58 14.64 -0.15 -13.39
N LEU A 59 13.41 -0.53 -12.99
CA LEU A 59 13.22 -1.42 -11.84
C LEU A 59 13.90 -2.78 -12.03
N LEU A 60 13.85 -3.32 -13.24
CA LEU A 60 14.45 -4.62 -13.54
C LEU A 60 15.97 -4.56 -13.48
N ASP A 61 16.55 -3.44 -13.89
CA ASP A 61 17.99 -3.22 -13.85
C ASP A 61 18.47 -2.98 -12.41
N GLU A 62 17.77 -2.17 -11.62
CA GLU A 62 18.06 -1.98 -10.18
C GLU A 62 18.00 -3.33 -9.41
N ILE A 63 17.06 -4.23 -9.75
CA ILE A 63 17.02 -5.59 -9.18
C ILE A 63 18.25 -6.42 -9.60
N LYS A 64 18.66 -6.36 -10.87
CA LYS A 64 19.84 -7.10 -11.37
C LYS A 64 21.15 -6.60 -10.76
N GLU A 65 21.24 -5.29 -10.50
CA GLU A 65 22.40 -4.65 -9.87
C GLU A 65 22.49 -4.94 -8.37
N GLY A 66 21.40 -5.43 -7.78
CA GLY A 66 21.34 -5.81 -6.36
C GLY A 66 20.86 -4.70 -5.43
N ASP A 67 20.33 -3.61 -5.98
CA ASP A 67 19.78 -2.49 -5.21
C ASP A 67 18.48 -2.87 -4.49
N TRP A 68 17.71 -3.82 -5.05
CA TRP A 68 16.47 -4.32 -4.48
C TRP A 68 16.50 -5.82 -4.22
N ARG A 69 16.02 -6.21 -3.04
CA ARG A 69 15.64 -7.60 -2.73
C ARG A 69 14.13 -7.74 -2.85
N VAL A 70 13.68 -8.59 -3.78
CA VAL A 70 12.26 -8.90 -3.96
C VAL A 70 11.83 -10.01 -3.00
N LEU A 71 10.72 -9.78 -2.31
CA LEU A 71 10.11 -10.73 -1.38
C LEU A 71 8.71 -11.13 -1.89
N PRO A 72 8.16 -12.28 -1.43
CA PRO A 72 6.76 -12.61 -1.67
C PRO A 72 5.82 -11.51 -1.13
N SER A 73 4.60 -11.46 -1.64
CA SER A 73 3.61 -10.46 -1.21
C SER A 73 3.48 -10.41 0.32
N PRO A 74 3.61 -9.23 0.95
CA PRO A 74 3.46 -9.09 2.39
C PRO A 74 2.01 -9.37 2.80
N SER A 75 1.82 -9.79 4.06
CA SER A 75 0.48 -9.89 4.63
C SER A 75 -0.07 -8.49 4.96
N LEU A 76 -1.40 -8.37 5.03
CA LEU A 76 -2.05 -7.13 5.47
C LEU A 76 -1.56 -6.65 6.84
N GLY A 77 -1.15 -7.58 7.73
CA GLY A 77 -0.58 -7.25 9.03
C GLY A 77 0.76 -6.51 8.96
N ILE A 78 1.60 -6.80 7.96
CA ILE A 78 2.85 -6.05 7.72
C ILE A 78 2.51 -4.70 7.07
N ILE A 79 1.64 -4.69 6.05
CA ILE A 79 1.27 -3.50 5.28
C ILE A 79 0.61 -2.45 6.19
N PHE A 80 -0.32 -2.86 7.04
CA PHE A 80 -1.05 -2.00 7.97
C PHE A 80 -0.48 -2.02 9.39
N ASN A 81 0.79 -2.43 9.56
CA ASN A 81 1.47 -2.30 10.84
C ASN A 81 1.57 -0.82 11.24
N ASP A 82 1.17 -0.53 12.48
CA ASP A 82 1.18 0.82 13.07
C ASP A 82 2.61 1.19 13.51
N ASP A 83 3.45 0.21 13.88
CA ASP A 83 4.87 0.44 14.18
C ASP A 83 5.73 0.31 12.91
N ILE A 84 5.90 1.45 12.24
CA ILE A 84 6.68 1.56 11.01
C ILE A 84 8.15 1.14 11.18
N THR A 85 8.70 1.21 12.39
CA THR A 85 10.11 0.87 12.64
C THR A 85 10.37 -0.63 12.53
N THR A 86 9.32 -1.44 12.67
CA THR A 86 9.40 -2.90 12.62
C THR A 86 9.19 -3.46 11.22
N ILE A 87 8.63 -2.69 10.29
CA ILE A 87 8.24 -3.18 8.95
C ILE A 87 9.43 -3.78 8.21
N TRP A 88 10.59 -3.12 8.26
CA TRP A 88 11.81 -3.62 7.61
C TRP A 88 12.20 -4.99 8.16
N ASN A 89 12.46 -5.09 9.47
CA ASN A 89 12.89 -6.34 10.10
C ASN A 89 11.89 -7.47 9.88
N LEU A 90 10.58 -7.19 10.00
CA LEU A 90 9.52 -8.18 9.75
C LEU A 90 9.43 -8.67 8.30
N SER A 91 9.95 -7.88 7.36
CA SER A 91 9.98 -8.21 5.94
C SER A 91 11.23 -9.00 5.58
N VAL A 92 12.41 -8.58 6.06
CA VAL A 92 13.69 -9.12 5.59
C VAL A 92 14.17 -10.33 6.40
N ASP A 93 13.78 -10.45 7.68
CA ASP A 93 14.26 -11.49 8.61
C ASP A 93 13.43 -12.81 8.58
N LYS A 94 12.72 -13.07 7.48
CA LYS A 94 12.01 -14.34 7.24
C LYS A 94 12.83 -15.33 6.44
#